data_AF-A0A937LZ92-F1
#
_entry.id   AF-A0A937LZ92-F1
#
_cell.length_a   1.000
_cell.length_b   1.000
_cell.length_c   1.000
_cell.angle_alpha   90.00
_cell.angle_beta   90.00
_cell.angle_gamma   90.00
#
_symmetry.space_group_name_H-M   'P 1'
#
loop_
_entity.id
_entity.type
_entity.pdbx_description
1 polymer ?
#
loop_
_entity_poly.entity_id
_entity_poly.type
_entity_poly.pdbx_seq_one_letter_code
_entity_poly.pdbx_strand_id
1 'polypeptide(L)' 'MNESILEVVNPLGLHARPAAKVVECANRFSSDITLRYDNREIDAK' A
#
# COMPACT_ATOMS: atom_id res chain seq x y z
N MET A 1 -4.35 12.94 10.00
CA MET A 1 -3.45 12.29 9.02
C MET A 1 -2.70 11.23 9.82
N ASN A 2 -2.95 9.95 9.51
CA ASN A 2 -2.37 8.83 10.25
C ASN A 2 -1.35 8.13 9.35
N GLU A 3 -0.21 7.77 9.89
CA GLU A 3 0.82 7.00 9.21
C GLU A 3 1.27 5.83 10.08
N SER A 4 1.72 4.76 9.44
CA SER A 4 2.26 3.58 10.13
C SER A 4 3.28 2.91 9.22
N ILE A 5 4.40 2.48 9.81
CA ILE A 5 5.48 1.80 9.10
C ILE A 5 5.26 0.29 9.25
N LEU A 6 5.32 -0.43 8.14
CA LEU A 6 5.10 -1.88 8.07
C LEU A 6 6.25 -2.54 7.31
N GLU A 7 6.64 -3.74 7.75
CA GLU A 7 7.62 -4.57 7.05
C GLU A 7 6.91 -5.50 6.05
N VAL A 8 7.35 -5.49 4.80
CA VAL A 8 6.90 -6.46 3.80
C VAL A 8 7.71 -7.74 3.96
N VAL A 9 7.15 -8.69 4.72
CA VAL A 9 7.80 -9.98 5.00
C VAL A 9 7.88 -10.94 3.80
N ASN A 10 7.15 -10.64 2.72
CA ASN A 10 7.23 -11.44 1.51
C ASN A 10 8.57 -11.16 0.80
N PRO A 11 9.44 -12.16 0.60
CA PRO A 11 10.74 -11.96 -0.05
C PRO A 11 10.65 -11.42 -1.48
N LEU A 12 9.54 -11.68 -2.17
CA LEU A 12 9.28 -11.18 -3.51
C LEU A 12 8.65 -9.76 -3.50
N GLY A 13 8.42 -9.18 -2.32
CA GLY A 13 7.82 -7.86 -2.14
C GLY A 13 6.30 -7.83 -2.33
N LEU A 14 5.78 -6.61 -2.43
CA LEU A 14 4.35 -6.32 -2.63
C LEU A 14 4.02 -6.24 -4.13
N HIS A 15 3.82 -7.38 -4.77
CA HIS A 15 3.48 -7.46 -6.20
C HIS A 15 2.32 -8.46 -6.45
N ALA A 16 1.79 -8.47 -7.67
CA ALA A 16 0.71 -9.36 -8.11
C ALA A 16 -0.52 -9.34 -7.18
N ARG A 17 -0.94 -10.51 -6.66
CA ARG A 17 -2.17 -10.65 -5.86
C ARG A 17 -2.16 -9.82 -4.57
N PRO A 18 -1.09 -9.82 -3.74
CA PRO A 18 -0.98 -8.91 -2.59
C PRO A 18 -1.21 -7.43 -2.94
N ALA A 19 -0.61 -6.93 -4.02
CA ALA A 19 -0.80 -5.54 -4.45
C ALA A 19 -2.26 -5.26 -4.83
N ALA A 20 -2.89 -6.15 -5.59
CA ALA A 20 -4.31 -6.03 -5.95
C ALA A 20 -5.23 -6.01 -4.72
N LYS A 21 -4.93 -6.80 -3.68
CA LYS A 21 -5.69 -6.79 -2.42
C LYS A 21 -5.54 -5.47 -1.65
N VAL A 22 -4.37 -4.84 -1.69
CA VAL A 22 -4.17 -3.52 -1.08
C VAL A 22 -5.05 -2.49 -1.77
N VAL A 23 -5.01 -2.46 -3.10
CA VAL A 23 -5.86 -1.59 -3.94
C VAL A 23 -7.35 -1.81 -3.68
N GLU A 24 -7.79 -3.08 -3.66
CA GLU A 24 -9.18 -3.42 -3.37
C GLU A 24 -9.61 -2.95 -1.97
N CYS A 25 -8.74 -3.07 -0.97
CA CYS A 25 -9.02 -2.60 0.39
C CYS A 25 -9.05 -1.07 0.47
N ALA A 26 -8.07 -0.39 -0.13
CA ALA A 26 -7.97 1.07 -0.13
C ALA A 26 -9.18 1.73 -0.79
N ASN A 27 -9.68 1.14 -1.88
CA ASN A 27 -10.87 1.62 -2.59
C ASN A 27 -12.18 1.53 -1.79
N ARG A 28 -12.21 0.82 -0.64
CA ARG A 28 -13.38 0.77 0.25
C ARG A 28 -13.52 2.02 1.13
N PHE A 29 -12.49 2.87 1.17
CA PHE A 29 -12.46 4.07 2.00
C PHE A 29 -12.49 5.34 1.15
N SER A 30 -13.21 6.36 1.63
CA SER A 30 -13.28 7.67 0.97
C SER A 30 -11.98 8.48 1.10
N SER A 31 -11.14 8.18 2.09
CA SER A 31 -9.86 8.85 2.33
C SER A 31 -8.86 8.58 1.21
N ASP A 32 -7.95 9.53 0.96
CA ASP A 32 -6.75 9.31 0.15
C ASP A 32 -5.76 8.45 0.94
N ILE A 33 -5.24 7.41 0.30
CA ILE A 33 -4.33 6.44 0.93
C ILE A 33 -3.10 6.33 0.04
N THR A 34 -1.93 6.61 0.58
CA THR A 34 -0.66 6.50 -0.14
C THR A 34 0.28 5.49 0.51
N LEU A 35 1.14 4.88 -0.29
CA LEU A 35 2.25 4.04 0.18
C LEU A 35 3.57 4.73 -0.11
N ARG A 36 4.50 4.64 0.83
CA ARG A 36 5.86 5.20 0.68
C ARG A 36 6.92 4.11 0.80
N TYR A 37 7.84 4.06 -0.17
CA TYR A 37 8.98 3.13 -0.17
C TYR A 37 10.18 3.76 -0.87
N ASP A 38 11.38 3.66 -0.28
CA ASP A 38 12.65 4.15 -0.83
C ASP A 38 12.53 5.53 -1.51
N ASN A 39 11.96 6.49 -0.77
CA ASN A 39 11.74 7.88 -1.19
C ASN A 39 10.71 8.09 -2.32
N ARG A 40 9.93 7.07 -2.67
CA ARG A 40 8.81 7.17 -3.61
C ARG A 40 7.50 7.10 -2.85
N GLU A 41 6.57 7.96 -3.21
CA GLU A 41 5.18 7.91 -2.74
C GLU A 41 4.29 7.56 -3.93
N ILE A 42 3.37 6.62 -3.72
CA ILE A 42 2.42 6.16 -4.74
C ILE A 42 1.02 6.15 -4.15
N ASP A 43 0.03 6.35 -5.03
CA ASP A 43 -1.37 6.10 -4.69
C ASP A 43 -1.57 4.60 -4.41
N ALA A 44 -2.28 4.30 -3.33
CA ALA A 44 -2.61 2.93 -2.95
C ALA A 44 -3.94 2.46 -3.54
N LYS A 45 -4.69 3.34 -4.21
CA LYS A 45 -5.95 3.06 -4.92
C LYS A 45 -5.74 2.70 -6.39
#